data_AF-A0A806CJU5-F1
#
_entry.id   AF-A0A806CJU5-F1
#
_cell.length_a   1.000
_cell.length_b   1.000
_cell.length_c   1.000
_cell.angle_alpha   90.00
_cell.angle_beta   90.00
_cell.angle_gamma   90.00
#
_symmetry.space_group_name_H-M   'P 1'
#
loop_
_entity.id
_entity.type
_entity.pdbx_description
1 polymer ?
#
loop_
_entity_poly.entity_id
_entity_poly.type
_entity_poly.pdbx_seq_one_letter_code
_entity_poly.pdbx_strand_id
1 'polypeptide(L)'
;MLVKINKRNLEEKDNEQLEYYEKLKNKLVNNFKKEIFHKIEVIKILKEIKDNEYYKLDGYTSFNSFAKNYRIARTQVYDYIRIANAMEEGLLEETYIIENGLTMSLLSIRDKESSSFKKSRQNPIKPLRFQLKSKESYDFYKSNAKFTGFLLDELFESQRDLINKFLRRYKQLKG
;
A
#
# COMPACT_ATOMS: atom_id res chain seq x y z
N MET A 1 -64.35 28.53 -3.38
CA MET A 1 -64.09 27.26 -4.08
C MET A 1 -63.00 26.51 -3.34
N LEU A 2 -63.32 25.36 -2.74
CA LEU A 2 -62.31 24.45 -2.17
C LEU A 2 -61.84 23.52 -3.29
N VAL A 3 -60.60 23.72 -3.75
CA VAL A 3 -59.96 22.84 -4.74
C VAL A 3 -59.69 21.50 -4.05
N LYS A 4 -60.51 20.48 -4.35
CA LYS A 4 -60.22 19.08 -3.98
C LYS A 4 -59.00 18.64 -4.79
N ILE A 5 -57.82 18.73 -4.19
CA ILE A 5 -56.60 18.14 -4.75
C ILE A 5 -56.77 16.62 -4.69
N ASN A 6 -56.75 15.98 -5.86
CA ASN A 6 -56.95 14.54 -6.00
C ASN A 6 -55.69 13.80 -5.51
N LYS A 7 -55.72 13.29 -4.26
CA LYS A 7 -54.59 12.58 -3.62
C LYS A 7 -53.97 11.46 -4.48
N ARG A 8 -54.78 10.79 -5.30
CA ARG A 8 -54.35 9.70 -6.19
C ARG A 8 -53.27 10.11 -7.20
N ASN A 9 -53.31 11.34 -7.72
CA ASN A 9 -52.35 11.82 -8.72
C ASN A 9 -50.98 12.20 -8.13
N LEU A 10 -50.90 12.40 -6.80
CA LEU A 10 -49.64 12.65 -6.09
C LEU A 10 -48.95 11.32 -5.76
N GLU A 11 -49.72 10.31 -5.32
CA GLU A 11 -49.22 8.96 -5.02
C GLU A 11 -48.67 8.25 -6.27
N GLU A 12 -49.30 8.38 -7.44
CA GLU A 12 -48.78 7.82 -8.71
C GLU A 12 -47.46 8.47 -9.15
N LYS A 13 -47.34 9.80 -9.01
CA LYS A 13 -46.09 10.53 -9.33
C LYS A 13 -44.95 10.16 -8.40
N ASP A 14 -45.23 9.99 -7.11
CA ASP A 14 -44.23 9.55 -6.13
C ASP A 14 -43.78 8.12 -6.42
N ASN A 15 -44.67 7.25 -6.90
CA ASN A 15 -44.34 5.87 -7.25
C ASN A 15 -43.48 5.77 -8.52
N GLU A 16 -43.79 6.54 -9.57
CA GLU A 16 -42.95 6.62 -10.78
C GLU A 16 -41.54 7.18 -10.49
N GLN A 17 -41.44 8.18 -9.62
CA GLN A 17 -40.15 8.73 -9.19
C GLN A 17 -39.33 7.71 -8.41
N LEU A 18 -39.98 6.92 -7.56
CA LEU A 18 -39.34 5.90 -6.75
C LEU A 18 -38.88 4.71 -7.61
N GLU A 19 -39.69 4.27 -8.58
CA GLU A 19 -39.28 3.27 -9.58
C GLU A 19 -38.11 3.75 -10.44
N TYR A 20 -38.14 5.01 -10.89
CA TYR A 20 -37.03 5.58 -11.66
C TYR A 20 -35.75 5.68 -10.82
N TYR A 21 -35.86 6.06 -9.54
CA TYR A 21 -34.74 6.09 -8.61
C TYR A 21 -34.12 4.69 -8.42
N GLU A 22 -34.94 3.65 -8.21
CA GLU A 22 -34.44 2.27 -8.11
C GLU A 22 -33.76 1.80 -9.40
N LYS A 23 -34.30 2.17 -10.56
CA LYS A 23 -33.66 1.91 -11.86
C LYS A 23 -32.28 2.58 -11.96
N LEU A 24 -32.15 3.82 -11.48
CA LEU A 24 -30.87 4.53 -11.45
C LEU A 24 -29.87 3.85 -10.49
N LYS A 25 -30.30 3.46 -9.29
CA LYS A 25 -29.47 2.70 -8.34
C LYS A 25 -28.96 1.40 -8.95
N ASN A 26 -29.83 0.63 -9.59
CA ASN A 26 -29.45 -0.63 -10.25
C ASN A 26 -28.47 -0.38 -11.40
N LYS A 27 -28.69 0.67 -12.19
CA LYS A 27 -27.76 1.07 -13.26
C LYS A 27 -26.39 1.46 -12.70
N LEU A 28 -26.36 2.18 -11.58
CA LEU A 28 -25.13 2.59 -10.91
C LEU A 28 -24.32 1.36 -10.43
N VAL A 29 -24.97 0.42 -9.74
CA VAL A 29 -24.35 -0.83 -9.28
C VAL A 29 -23.80 -1.63 -10.47
N ASN A 30 -24.57 -1.77 -11.54
CA ASN A 30 -24.15 -2.51 -12.73
C ASN A 30 -22.97 -1.86 -13.44
N ASN A 31 -22.92 -0.51 -13.49
CA ASN A 31 -21.79 0.20 -14.07
C ASN A 31 -20.51 -0.03 -13.26
N PHE A 32 -20.57 -0.01 -11.93
CA PHE A 32 -19.41 -0.31 -11.10
C PHE A 32 -18.94 -1.75 -11.27
N LYS A 33 -19.86 -2.73 -11.32
CA LYS A 33 -19.49 -4.14 -11.58
C LYS A 33 -18.79 -4.30 -12.93
N LYS A 34 -19.29 -3.64 -13.99
CA LYS A 34 -18.63 -3.64 -15.31
C LYS A 34 -17.26 -2.98 -15.27
N GLU A 35 -17.12 -1.85 -14.57
CA GLU A 35 -15.83 -1.19 -14.41
C GLU A 35 -14.82 -2.12 -13.73
N ILE A 36 -15.22 -2.80 -12.66
CA ILE A 36 -14.36 -3.76 -11.97
C ILE A 36 -14.00 -4.94 -12.87
N PHE A 37 -14.97 -5.51 -13.59
CA PHE A 37 -14.72 -6.57 -14.56
C PHE A 37 -13.64 -6.18 -15.58
N HIS A 38 -13.76 -5.01 -16.20
CA HIS A 38 -12.75 -4.51 -17.14
C HIS A 38 -11.39 -4.28 -16.48
N LYS A 39 -11.36 -3.85 -15.21
CA LYS A 39 -10.08 -3.75 -14.48
C LYS A 39 -9.44 -5.11 -14.25
N ILE A 40 -10.22 -6.17 -14.01
CA ILE A 40 -9.71 -7.53 -13.87
C ILE A 40 -9.10 -8.02 -15.18
N GLU A 41 -9.74 -7.73 -16.33
CA GLU A 41 -9.15 -8.01 -17.64
C GLU A 41 -7.80 -7.30 -17.83
N VAL A 42 -7.73 -6.01 -17.48
CA VAL A 42 -6.47 -5.25 -17.51
C VAL A 42 -5.41 -5.89 -16.62
N ILE A 43 -5.77 -6.34 -15.42
CA ILE A 43 -4.85 -7.02 -14.49
C ILE A 43 -4.28 -8.30 -15.11
N LYS A 44 -5.13 -9.14 -15.73
CA LYS A 44 -4.71 -10.37 -16.41
C LYS A 44 -3.75 -10.10 -17.56
N ILE A 45 -4.07 -9.12 -18.42
CA ILE A 45 -3.21 -8.70 -19.54
C ILE A 45 -1.85 -8.21 -19.04
N LEU A 46 -1.85 -7.35 -18.01
CA LEU A 46 -0.61 -6.82 -17.43
C LEU A 46 0.27 -7.93 -16.85
N LYS A 47 -0.33 -8.93 -16.20
CA LYS A 47 0.38 -10.09 -15.66
C LYS A 47 1.03 -10.91 -16.76
N GLU A 48 0.28 -11.24 -17.81
CA GLU A 48 0.78 -11.99 -18.95
C GLU A 48 1.94 -11.27 -19.65
N ILE A 49 1.81 -9.95 -19.90
CA ILE A 49 2.89 -9.14 -20.49
C ILE A 49 4.12 -9.11 -19.59
N LYS A 50 3.93 -8.99 -18.27
CA LYS A 50 5.02 -8.94 -17.32
C LYS A 50 5.80 -10.25 -17.29
N ASP A 51 5.11 -11.37 -17.21
CA ASP A 51 5.75 -12.68 -16.97
C ASP A 51 6.44 -13.24 -18.20
N ASN A 52 5.88 -12.98 -19.39
CA ASN A 52 6.54 -13.31 -20.65
C ASN A 52 7.52 -12.22 -21.11
N GLU A 53 7.68 -11.16 -20.32
CA GLU A 53 8.51 -10.00 -20.64
C GLU A 53 8.19 -9.34 -22.00
N TYR A 54 6.95 -9.44 -22.48
CA TYR A 54 6.53 -8.91 -23.79
C TYR A 54 6.72 -7.41 -23.94
N TYR A 55 6.79 -6.67 -22.83
CA TYR A 55 7.15 -5.26 -22.85
C TYR A 55 8.52 -5.00 -23.49
N LYS A 56 9.42 -5.98 -23.57
CA LYS A 56 10.70 -5.86 -24.27
C LYS A 56 10.55 -5.81 -25.79
N LEU A 57 9.46 -6.34 -26.35
CA LEU A 57 9.17 -6.29 -27.79
C LEU A 57 9.00 -4.84 -28.28
N ASP A 58 8.48 -3.98 -27.41
CA ASP A 58 8.36 -2.53 -27.65
C ASP A 58 9.61 -1.74 -27.20
N GLY A 59 10.70 -2.43 -26.83
CA GLY A 59 11.97 -1.81 -26.44
C GLY A 59 12.00 -1.23 -25.01
N TYR A 60 11.03 -1.53 -24.15
CA TYR A 60 11.07 -1.07 -22.76
C TYR A 60 12.11 -1.85 -21.93
N THR A 61 12.91 -1.12 -21.16
CA THR A 61 13.91 -1.70 -20.24
C THR A 61 13.29 -2.26 -18.95
N SER A 62 12.06 -1.86 -18.62
CA SER A 62 11.33 -2.36 -17.45
C SER A 62 9.81 -2.40 -17.68
N PHE A 63 9.14 -3.34 -17.01
CA PHE A 63 7.68 -3.41 -17.01
C PHE A 63 7.03 -2.11 -16.50
N ASN A 64 7.62 -1.48 -15.49
CA ASN A 64 7.12 -0.21 -14.95
C ASN A 64 7.21 0.96 -15.95
N SER A 65 8.23 0.98 -16.82
CA SER A 65 8.29 1.98 -17.90
C SER A 65 7.23 1.75 -18.96
N PHE A 66 6.94 0.49 -19.28
CA PHE A 66 5.84 0.11 -20.19
C PHE A 66 4.48 0.55 -19.63
N ALA A 67 4.17 0.16 -18.38
CA ALA A 67 2.86 0.42 -17.78
C ALA A 67 2.53 1.92 -17.64
N LYS A 68 3.55 2.78 -17.53
CA LYS A 68 3.39 4.24 -17.44
C LYS A 68 2.66 4.83 -18.66
N ASN A 69 2.78 4.21 -19.83
CA ASN A 69 2.16 4.71 -21.06
C ASN A 69 0.64 4.46 -21.13
N TYR A 70 0.10 3.63 -20.25
CA TYR A 70 -1.33 3.32 -20.19
C TYR A 70 -2.07 4.07 -19.07
N ARG A 71 -1.49 5.18 -18.59
CA ARG A 71 -2.06 5.99 -17.49
C ARG A 71 -2.27 5.22 -16.18
N ILE A 72 -1.48 4.18 -15.95
CA ILE A 72 -1.50 3.40 -14.71
C ILE A 72 -0.41 3.93 -13.79
N ALA A 73 -0.79 4.36 -12.59
CA ALA A 73 0.18 4.82 -11.60
C ALA A 73 1.08 3.66 -11.15
N ARG A 74 2.36 3.93 -10.86
CA ARG A 74 3.30 2.88 -10.43
C ARG A 74 2.78 2.06 -9.25
N THR A 75 2.13 2.69 -8.27
CA THR A 75 1.51 1.99 -7.13
C THR A 75 0.41 1.04 -7.57
N GLN A 76 -0.46 1.47 -8.49
CA GLN A 76 -1.51 0.63 -9.05
C GLN A 76 -0.94 -0.56 -9.82
N VAL A 77 0.18 -0.40 -10.54
CA VAL A 77 0.85 -1.52 -11.22
C VAL A 77 1.25 -2.61 -10.21
N TYR A 78 1.86 -2.23 -9.09
CA TYR A 78 2.20 -3.19 -8.03
C TYR A 78 0.97 -3.88 -7.45
N ASP A 79 -0.09 -3.12 -7.15
CA ASP A 79 -1.34 -3.65 -6.62
C ASP A 79 -2.00 -4.63 -7.60
N TYR A 80 -2.00 -4.31 -8.89
CA TYR A 80 -2.57 -5.15 -9.95
C TYR A 80 -1.80 -6.47 -10.09
N ILE A 81 -0.47 -6.42 -10.10
CA ILE A 81 0.33 -7.65 -10.13
C ILE A 81 0.10 -8.50 -8.87
N ARG A 82 -0.07 -7.88 -7.71
CA ARG A 82 -0.37 -8.61 -6.46
C ARG A 82 -1.74 -9.30 -6.50
N ILE A 83 -2.77 -8.62 -7.02
CA ILE A 83 -4.09 -9.22 -7.24
C ILE A 83 -3.97 -10.39 -8.22
N ALA A 84 -3.26 -10.24 -9.34
CA ALA A 84 -3.09 -11.30 -10.32
C ALA A 84 -2.43 -12.54 -9.71
N ASN A 85 -1.35 -12.37 -8.94
CA ASN A 85 -0.69 -13.48 -8.25
C ASN A 85 -1.65 -14.18 -7.27
N ALA A 86 -2.39 -13.41 -6.46
CA ALA A 86 -3.33 -13.98 -5.51
C ALA A 86 -4.48 -14.74 -6.20
N MET A 87 -4.88 -14.34 -7.40
CA MET A 87 -5.84 -15.09 -8.22
C MET A 87 -5.25 -16.41 -8.74
N GLU A 88 -4.03 -16.39 -9.27
CA GLU A 88 -3.33 -17.60 -9.74
C GLU A 88 -3.06 -18.61 -8.62
N GLU A 89 -2.72 -18.12 -7.43
CA GLU A 89 -2.50 -18.92 -6.22
C GLU A 89 -3.82 -19.43 -5.59
N GLY A 90 -4.98 -19.06 -6.13
CA GLY A 90 -6.29 -19.43 -5.59
C GLY A 90 -6.64 -18.76 -4.26
N LEU A 91 -5.88 -17.74 -3.85
CA LEU A 91 -6.11 -16.99 -2.61
C LEU A 91 -7.24 -15.95 -2.74
N LEU A 92 -7.57 -15.57 -3.98
CA LEU A 92 -8.56 -14.56 -4.30
C LEU A 92 -9.39 -14.96 -5.53
N GLU A 93 -10.70 -15.07 -5.36
CA GLU A 93 -11.62 -15.37 -6.47
C GLU A 93 -12.03 -14.11 -7.23
N GLU A 94 -12.23 -14.25 -8.54
CA GLU A 94 -12.67 -13.16 -9.43
C GLU A 94 -14.05 -12.62 -9.04
N THR A 95 -14.97 -13.50 -8.65
CA THR A 95 -16.31 -13.17 -8.13
C THR A 95 -16.24 -12.25 -6.92
N TYR A 96 -15.33 -12.54 -5.99
CA TYR A 96 -15.11 -11.71 -4.81
C TYR A 96 -14.65 -10.29 -5.19
N ILE A 97 -13.76 -10.17 -6.18
CA ILE A 97 -13.29 -8.86 -6.68
C ILE A 97 -14.44 -8.09 -7.30
N ILE A 98 -15.27 -8.73 -8.13
CA ILE A 98 -16.42 -8.09 -8.79
C ILE A 98 -17.42 -7.54 -7.76
N GLU A 99 -17.64 -8.27 -6.66
CA GLU A 99 -18.59 -7.88 -5.62
C GLU A 99 -18.04 -6.81 -4.67
N ASN A 100 -16.77 -6.91 -4.29
CA ASN A 100 -16.18 -6.09 -3.22
C ASN A 100 -15.23 -4.99 -3.73
N GLY A 101 -14.87 -5.04 -5.02
CA GLY A 101 -13.92 -4.12 -5.65
C GLY A 101 -12.46 -4.42 -5.31
N LEU A 102 -11.56 -3.70 -5.98
CA LEU A 102 -10.11 -3.91 -5.89
C LEU A 102 -9.53 -3.58 -4.51
N THR A 103 -10.01 -2.50 -3.88
CA THR A 103 -9.49 -2.03 -2.59
C THR A 103 -9.72 -3.06 -1.49
N MET A 104 -10.95 -3.58 -1.38
CA MET A 104 -11.27 -4.61 -0.38
C MET A 104 -10.55 -5.92 -0.68
N SER A 105 -10.37 -6.26 -1.96
CA SER A 105 -9.60 -7.42 -2.37
C SER A 105 -8.13 -7.32 -1.97
N LEU A 106 -7.49 -6.14 -2.10
CA LEU A 106 -6.12 -5.94 -1.63
C LEU A 106 -5.98 -6.06 -0.11
N LEU A 107 -6.97 -5.58 0.64
CA LEU A 107 -7.00 -5.74 2.09
C LEU A 107 -7.13 -7.21 2.50
N SER A 108 -8.01 -7.97 1.84
CA SER A 108 -8.20 -9.39 2.14
C SER A 108 -6.95 -10.23 1.84
N ILE A 109 -6.20 -9.89 0.79
CA ILE A 109 -4.89 -10.52 0.51
C ILE A 109 -3.91 -10.26 1.66
N ARG A 110 -3.84 -9.02 2.18
CA ARG A 110 -2.89 -8.63 3.23
C ARG A 110 -3.13 -9.40 4.53
N ASP A 111 -4.38 -9.67 4.86
CA ASP A 111 -4.74 -10.42 6.07
C ASP A 111 -4.40 -11.91 5.92
N LYS A 112 -4.53 -12.48 4.72
CA LYS A 112 -4.13 -13.88 4.42
C LYS A 112 -2.61 -14.07 4.33
N GLU A 113 -1.90 -13.11 3.73
CA GLU A 113 -0.42 -13.08 3.65
C GLU A 113 0.26 -12.96 5.02
N SER A 114 -0.46 -12.52 6.07
CA SER A 114 0.08 -12.39 7.43
C SER A 114 0.51 -13.72 8.06
N SER A 115 0.09 -14.85 7.47
CA SER A 115 0.49 -16.20 7.91
C SER A 115 1.75 -16.74 7.22
N SER A 116 2.12 -16.23 6.03
CA SER A 116 3.21 -16.79 5.20
C SER A 116 4.36 -15.82 4.87
N PHE A 117 4.16 -14.50 4.95
CA PHE A 117 5.24 -13.54 4.77
C PHE A 117 5.92 -13.23 6.10
N LYS A 118 7.17 -13.72 6.27
CA LYS A 118 8.09 -13.27 7.33
C LYS A 118 7.99 -11.75 7.40
N LYS A 119 7.47 -11.24 8.53
CA LYS A 119 7.58 -9.83 8.92
C LYS A 119 8.96 -9.35 8.48
N SER A 120 9.02 -8.21 7.80
CA SER A 120 10.31 -7.63 7.42
C SER A 120 11.24 -7.74 8.63
N ARG A 121 12.52 -8.00 8.39
CA ARG A 121 13.56 -7.86 9.42
C ARG A 121 13.68 -6.37 9.82
N GLN A 122 12.57 -5.70 10.14
CA GLN A 122 12.58 -4.53 10.99
C GLN A 122 13.31 -4.98 12.24
N ASN A 123 14.56 -4.55 12.37
CA ASN A 123 15.31 -4.70 13.59
C ASN A 123 14.36 -4.31 14.73
N PRO A 124 14.12 -5.19 15.71
CA PRO A 124 13.22 -4.89 16.82
C PRO A 124 13.71 -3.65 17.59
N ILE A 125 15.00 -3.32 17.44
CA ILE A 125 15.66 -2.14 17.99
C ILE A 125 15.66 -1.02 16.95
N LYS A 126 15.05 0.12 17.31
CA LYS A 126 15.13 1.35 16.51
C LYS A 126 16.59 1.82 16.41
N PRO A 127 17.08 2.21 15.22
CA PRO A 127 18.45 2.69 15.09
C PRO A 127 18.67 3.98 15.89
N LEU A 128 19.74 4.01 16.69
CA LEU A 128 20.19 5.21 17.38
C LEU A 128 20.59 6.29 16.36
N ARG A 129 20.18 7.53 16.64
CA ARG A 129 20.56 8.71 15.84
C ARG A 129 21.38 9.67 16.70
N PHE A 130 22.63 9.90 16.28
CA PHE A 130 23.52 10.85 16.95
C PHE A 130 23.61 12.17 16.17
N GLN A 131 23.63 13.29 16.90
CA GLN A 131 24.01 14.59 16.36
C GLN A 131 25.44 14.88 16.81
N LEU A 132 26.39 14.75 15.87
CA LEU A 132 27.81 14.98 16.13
C LEU A 132 28.17 16.42 15.77
N LYS A 133 29.06 17.03 16.57
CA LYS A 133 29.42 18.46 16.42
C LYS A 133 30.35 18.73 15.24
N SER A 134 31.19 17.76 14.85
CA SER A 134 32.13 17.90 13.74
C SER A 134 31.78 16.96 12.59
N LYS A 135 31.97 17.44 11.36
CA LYS A 135 31.75 16.64 10.14
C LYS A 135 32.70 15.44 10.05
N GLU A 136 33.96 15.64 10.44
CA GLU A 136 34.97 14.57 10.45
C GLU A 136 34.58 13.40 11.36
N SER A 137 34.10 13.69 12.58
CA SER A 137 33.64 12.63 13.47
C SER A 137 32.41 11.90 12.91
N TYR A 138 31.49 12.64 12.29
CA TYR A 138 30.33 12.05 11.62
C TYR A 138 30.73 11.13 10.47
N ASP A 139 31.61 11.57 9.57
CA ASP A 139 32.04 10.79 8.42
C ASP A 139 32.81 9.53 8.85
N PHE A 140 33.63 9.63 9.90
CA PHE A 140 34.34 8.49 10.48
C PHE A 140 33.39 7.43 11.03
N TYR A 141 32.46 7.79 11.93
CA TYR A 141 31.54 6.81 12.53
C TYR A 141 30.52 6.28 11.53
N LYS A 142 30.14 7.08 10.52
CA LYS A 142 29.23 6.66 9.45
C LYS A 142 29.88 5.64 8.51
N SER A 143 31.12 5.88 8.10
CA SER A 143 31.88 4.94 7.26
C SER A 143 32.22 3.65 8.00
N ASN A 144 32.30 3.70 9.34
CA ASN A 144 32.64 2.56 10.20
C ASN A 144 31.48 2.06 11.06
N ALA A 145 30.24 2.04 10.54
CA ALA A 145 29.03 1.77 11.34
C ALA A 145 29.07 0.47 12.17
N LYS A 146 29.65 -0.62 11.65
CA LYS A 146 29.80 -1.89 12.39
C LYS A 146 30.76 -1.75 13.57
N PHE A 147 31.89 -1.10 13.35
CA PHE A 147 32.87 -0.81 14.40
C PHE A 147 32.30 0.14 15.45
N THR A 148 31.53 1.15 15.05
CA THR A 148 30.84 2.05 15.97
C THR A 148 29.89 1.28 16.89
N GLY A 149 29.12 0.32 16.36
CA GLY A 149 28.27 -0.55 17.16
C GLY A 149 29.08 -1.37 18.16
N PHE A 150 30.09 -2.10 17.68
CA PHE A 150 31.01 -2.87 18.51
C PHE A 150 31.65 -2.03 19.63
N LEU A 151 32.15 -0.83 19.31
CA LEU A 151 32.78 0.08 20.27
C LEU A 151 31.82 0.48 21.38
N LEU A 152 30.55 0.78 21.05
CA LEU A 152 29.56 1.18 22.03
C LEU A 152 29.17 0.03 22.96
N ASP A 153 29.03 -1.18 22.42
CA ASP A 153 28.74 -2.38 23.21
C ASP A 153 29.92 -2.74 24.12
N GLU A 154 31.14 -2.79 23.58
CA GLU A 154 32.36 -3.07 24.34
C GLU A 154 32.57 -2.07 25.47
N LEU A 155 32.44 -0.76 25.20
CA LEU A 155 32.55 0.27 26.25
C LEU A 155 31.50 0.07 27.37
N PHE A 156 30.28 -0.34 27.01
CA PHE A 156 29.20 -0.53 27.97
C PHE A 156 29.37 -1.79 28.81
N GLU A 157 29.95 -2.84 28.24
CA GLU A 157 30.20 -4.12 28.92
C GLU A 157 31.46 -4.08 29.77
N SER A 158 32.59 -3.61 29.22
CA SER A 158 33.91 -3.72 29.85
C SER A 158 34.45 -2.43 30.48
N GLN A 159 33.94 -1.24 30.09
CA GLN A 159 34.51 0.06 30.50
C GLN A 159 33.46 1.02 31.10
N ARG A 160 32.54 0.51 31.93
CA ARG A 160 31.46 1.31 32.56
C ARG A 160 31.95 2.50 33.37
N ASP A 161 33.08 2.38 34.04
CA ASP A 161 33.63 3.49 34.84
C ASP A 161 34.04 4.68 33.97
N LEU A 162 34.58 4.39 32.78
CA LEU A 162 34.92 5.41 31.80
C LEU A 162 33.66 6.11 31.26
N ILE A 163 32.60 5.34 30.97
CA ILE A 163 31.28 5.89 30.59
C ILE A 163 30.75 6.80 31.70
N ASN A 164 30.77 6.35 32.95
CA ASN A 164 30.30 7.12 34.10
C ASN A 164 31.09 8.42 34.29
N LYS A 165 32.41 8.38 34.08
CA LYS A 165 33.27 9.57 34.12
C LYS A 165 32.87 10.58 33.04
N PHE A 166 32.66 10.14 31.80
CA PHE A 166 32.21 11.03 30.73
C PHE A 166 30.80 11.56 30.96
N LEU A 167 29.90 10.74 31.50
CA LEU A 167 28.53 11.15 31.83
C LEU A 167 28.52 12.24 32.91
N ARG A 168 29.35 12.11 33.95
CA ARG A 168 29.51 13.14 34.99
C ARG A 168 30.02 14.45 34.40
N ARG A 169 31.08 14.39 33.57
CA ARG A 169 31.62 15.58 32.88
C ARG A 169 30.58 16.23 31.96
N TYR A 170 29.82 15.44 31.21
CA TYR A 170 28.76 15.93 30.33
C TYR A 170 27.66 16.66 31.12
N LYS A 171 27.25 16.11 32.27
CA LYS A 171 26.26 16.75 33.16
C LYS A 171 26.78 18.08 33.72
N GLN A 172 28.07 18.17 34.06
CA GLN A 172 28.68 19.42 34.53
C GLN A 172 28.75 20.50 33.44
N LEU A 173 28.95 20.10 32.17
CA LEU A 173 28.96 21.03 31.03
C LEU A 173 27.55 21.45 30.56
N LYS A 174 26.51 20.81 31.09
CA LYS A 174 25.10 21.17 30.87
C LYS A 174 24.51 22.04 31.98
N GLY A 175 25.27 22.27 33.06
CA GLY A 175 24.93 23.18 34.15
C GLY A 175 25.25 24.63 33.81
#